data_AF-B8F9H9-F1
#
_entry.id   AF-B8F9H9-F1
#
_cell.length_a   1.000
_cell.length_b   1.000
_cell.length_c   1.000
_cell.angle_alpha   90.00
_cell.angle_beta   90.00
_cell.angle_gamma   90.00
#
_symmetry.space_group_name_H-M   'P 1'
#
loop_
_entity.id
_entity.type
_entity.pdbx_description
1 polymer ?
#
loop_
_entity_poly.entity_id
_entity_poly.type
_entity_poly.pdbx_seq_one_letter_code
_entity_poly.pdbx_strand_id
1 'polypeptide(L)' 'MSENDRFLEKKPDDQFALLMRSYILNEMELHEAALKDIDHILELTPDNAWALGQRAPSFIKAGILKKPLFFFENLL' A
#
# COMPACT_ATOMS: atom_id res chain seq x y z
N MET A 1 -0.04 16.60 -0.47
CA MET A 1 0.67 16.03 0.68
C MET A 1 -0.23 16.16 1.90
N SER A 2 -0.66 15.03 2.46
CA SER A 2 -1.57 15.01 3.62
C SER A 2 -0.80 15.25 4.93
N GLU A 3 -1.49 15.62 6.02
CA GLU A 3 -0.84 15.71 7.34
C GLU A 3 -0.20 14.37 7.75
N ASN A 4 -0.80 13.25 7.34
CA ASN A 4 -0.28 11.91 7.58
C ASN A 4 1.09 11.70 6.89
N ASP A 5 1.27 12.22 5.67
CA ASP A 5 2.56 12.13 4.96
C ASP A 5 3.66 12.90 5.69
N ARG A 6 3.35 14.12 6.15
CA ARG A 6 4.29 14.94 6.94
C ARG A 6 4.61 14.33 8.30
N PHE A 7 3.67 13.56 8.87
CA PHE A 7 3.89 12.83 10.10
C PHE A 7 4.84 11.66 9.89
N LEU A 8 4.64 10.89 8.81
CA LEU A 8 5.49 9.77 8.43
C LEU A 8 6.91 10.21 8.06
N GLU A 9 7.13 11.44 7.58
CA GLU A 9 8.49 11.99 7.43
C GLU A 9 9.26 12.08 8.75
N LYS A 10 8.56 12.28 9.88
CA LYS A 10 9.17 12.37 11.22
C LYS A 10 9.17 11.02 11.93
N LYS A 11 8.21 10.17 11.63
CA LYS A 11 8.01 8.85 12.25
C LYS A 11 7.69 7.83 11.15
N PRO A 12 8.69 7.41 10.35
CA PRO A 12 8.47 6.55 9.20
C PRO A 12 7.92 5.17 9.59
N ASP A 13 8.23 4.71 10.79
CA ASP A 13 7.88 3.38 11.28
C ASP A 13 6.59 3.35 12.13
N ASP A 14 5.84 4.46 12.16
CA ASP A 14 4.55 4.48 12.86
C ASP A 14 3.54 3.59 12.14
N GLN A 15 3.38 2.36 12.64
CA GLN A 15 2.56 1.33 12.00
C GLN A 15 1.10 1.76 11.83
N PHE A 16 0.56 2.59 12.73
CA PHE A 16 -0.82 3.06 12.63
C PHE A 16 -0.97 4.07 11.50
N ALA A 17 -0.04 5.04 11.40
CA ALA A 17 -0.03 6.00 10.31
C ALA A 17 0.17 5.34 8.93
N LEU A 18 1.06 4.35 8.84
CA LEU A 18 1.26 3.53 7.64
C LEU A 18 -0.01 2.74 7.28
N LEU A 19 -0.66 2.12 8.26
CA LEU A 19 -1.90 1.34 8.03
C LEU A 19 -3.01 2.25 7.51
N MET A 20 -3.20 3.42 8.13
CA MET A 20 -4.18 4.41 7.69
C MET A 20 -3.88 4.93 6.28
N ARG A 21 -2.61 5.18 5.95
CA ARG A 21 -2.22 5.58 4.60
C ARG A 21 -2.49 4.48 3.59
N SER A 22 -2.14 3.23 3.90
CA SER A 22 -2.37 2.09 3.01
C SER A 22 -3.86 1.89 2.70
N TYR A 23 -4.74 2.12 3.68
CA TYR A 23 -6.19 2.08 3.48
C TYR A 23 -6.65 3.16 2.52
N ILE A 24 -6.24 4.41 2.74
CA ILE A 24 -6.58 5.55 1.86
C ILE A 24 -6.04 5.31 0.44
N LEU A 25 -4.81 4.83 0.32
CA LEU A 25 -4.19 4.51 -0.98
C LEU A 25 -4.96 3.40 -1.71
N ASN A 26 -5.47 2.40 -0.99
CA ASN A 26 -6.34 1.38 -1.59
C ASN A 26 -7.68 1.94 -2.08
N GLU A 27 -8.29 2.86 -1.34
CA GLU A 27 -9.52 3.55 -1.75
C GLU A 27 -9.27 4.47 -2.96
N MET A 28 -8.05 5.00 -3.10
CA MET A 28 -7.61 5.80 -4.25
C MET A 28 -7.11 4.95 -5.44
N GLU A 29 -7.27 3.64 -5.39
CA GLU A 29 -6.77 2.69 -6.41
C GLU A 29 -5.24 2.69 -6.60
N LEU A 30 -4.48 3.29 -5.67
CA LEU A 30 -3.02 3.34 -5.64
C LEU A 30 -2.43 2.10 -4.95
N HIS A 31 -2.79 0.92 -5.45
CA HIS A 31 -2.52 -0.36 -4.77
C HIS A 31 -1.04 -0.67 -4.56
N GLU A 32 -0.17 -0.26 -5.49
CA GLU A 32 1.28 -0.50 -5.35
C GLU A 32 1.89 0.34 -4.22
N ALA A 33 1.42 1.58 -4.04
CA ALA A 33 1.84 2.42 -2.93
C ALA A 33 1.29 1.89 -1.60
N ALA A 34 0.03 1.43 -1.59
CA ALA A 34 -0.55 0.77 -0.43
C ALA A 34 0.22 -0.48 -0.01
N LEU A 35 0.65 -1.30 -0.98
CA LEU A 35 1.46 -2.49 -0.73
C LEU A 35 2.80 -2.16 -0.09
N LYS A 36 3.47 -1.08 -0.51
CA LYS A 36 4.73 -0.65 0.11
C LYS A 36 4.57 -0.33 1.59
N ASP A 37 3.51 0.39 1.96
CA ASP A 37 3.22 0.69 3.37
C ASP A 37 2.88 -0.58 4.16
N ILE A 38 2.11 -1.49 3.58
CA ILE A 38 1.74 -2.78 4.20
C ILE A 38 2.97 -3.66 4.39
N ASP A 39 3.83 -3.77 3.38
CA ASP A 39 5.05 -4.58 3.44
C ASP A 39 6.02 -3.98 4.48
N HIS A 40 6.13 -2.65 4.60
CA HIS A 40 6.92 -2.00 5.66
C HIS A 40 6.41 -2.36 7.06
N ILE A 41 5.10 -2.37 7.28
CA ILE A 41 4.51 -2.80 8.57
C ILE A 41 4.89 -4.27 8.86
N LEU A 42 4.87 -5.13 7.84
CA LEU A 42 5.16 -6.56 7.99
C LEU A 42 6.67 -6.86 8.15
N GLU A 43 7.54 -5.99 7.63
CA GLU A 43 8.97 -6.05 7.92
C GLU A 43 9.25 -5.75 9.41
N LEU A 44 8.51 -4.80 9.99
CA LEU A 44 8.60 -4.44 11.41
C LEU A 44 7.88 -5.45 12.32
N THR A 45 6.72 -5.95 11.89
CA THR A 45 5.86 -6.84 12.68
C THR A 45 5.19 -7.85 11.74
N PRO A 46 5.87 -8.99 11.48
CA PRO A 46 5.43 -9.97 10.49
C PRO A 46 4.05 -10.58 10.72
N ASP A 47 3.58 -10.60 11.96
CA ASP A 47 2.30 -11.17 12.39
C ASP A 47 1.21 -10.10 12.62
N ASN A 48 1.42 -8.86 12.16
CA ASN A 48 0.43 -7.81 12.26
C ASN A 48 -0.85 -8.18 11.47
N ALA A 49 -1.89 -8.57 12.21
CA ALA A 49 -3.12 -9.08 11.65
C ALA A 49 -3.84 -8.07 10.74
N TRP A 50 -3.74 -6.76 11.04
CA TRP A 50 -4.35 -5.73 10.21
C TRP A 50 -3.61 -5.55 8.89
N ALA A 51 -2.28 -5.52 8.91
CA ALA A 51 -1.48 -5.43 7.69
C ALA A 51 -1.71 -6.66 6.80
N LEU A 52 -1.73 -7.87 7.36
CA LEU A 52 -2.05 -9.10 6.63
C LEU A 52 -3.46 -9.05 6.01
N GLY A 53 -4.45 -8.54 6.75
CA GLY A 53 -5.83 -8.36 6.26
C GLY A 53 -5.92 -7.40 5.09
N GLN A 54 -5.18 -6.29 5.13
CA GLN A 54 -5.16 -5.30 4.03
C GLN A 54 -4.33 -5.75 2.82
N ARG A 55 -3.41 -6.71 3.00
CA ARG A 55 -2.52 -7.21 1.96
C ARG A 55 -3.28 -7.89 0.82
N ALA A 56 -4.24 -8.76 1.13
CA ALA A 56 -4.95 -9.53 0.11
C ALA A 56 -5.74 -8.66 -0.91
N PRO A 57 -6.56 -7.67 -0.48
CA PRO A 57 -7.20 -6.72 -1.39
C PRO A 57 -6.19 -5.97 -2.27
N SER A 58 -5.08 -5.50 -1.69
CA SER A 58 -4.06 -4.75 -2.42
C SER A 58 -3.35 -5.61 -3.48
N PHE A 59 -3.01 -6.87 -3.18
CA PHE A 59 -2.41 -7.78 -4.17
C PHE A 59 -3.36 -8.12 -5.30
N ILE A 60 -4.63 -8.40 -5.00
CA ILE A 60 -5.63 -8.72 -6.04
C ILE A 60 -5.76 -7.52 -6.99
N LYS A 61 -5.95 -6.32 -6.45
CA LYS A 61 -6.16 -5.13 -7.29
C LYS A 61 -4.88 -4.66 -7.99
N ALA A 62 -3.71 -4.77 -7.36
CA ALA A 62 -2.43 -4.51 -8.03
C ALA A 62 -2.17 -5.52 -9.17
N GLY A 63 -2.47 -6.80 -8.97
CA GLY A 63 -2.38 -7.83 -10.00
C GLY A 63 -3.38 -7.61 -11.14
N ILE A 64 -4.57 -7.06 -10.83
CA ILE A 64 -5.50 -6.56 -11.85
C ILE A 64 -4.87 -5.39 -12.57
N LEU A 65 -4.48 -4.28 -11.94
CA LEU A 65 -3.88 -3.10 -12.61
C LEU A 65 -2.63 -3.40 -13.44
N LYS A 66 -1.80 -4.35 -13.00
CA LYS A 66 -0.64 -4.80 -13.77
C LYS A 66 -1.03 -5.49 -15.08
N LYS A 67 -2.21 -6.10 -15.18
CA LYS A 67 -2.69 -6.71 -16.44
C LYS A 67 -3.04 -5.67 -17.52
N PRO A 68 -3.81 -4.60 -17.27
CA PRO A 68 -4.00 -3.50 -18.20
C PRO A 68 -2.70 -2.78 -18.53
N LEU A 69 -1.87 -2.43 -17.54
CA LEU A 69 -0.60 -1.72 -17.79
C LEU A 69 0.33 -2.51 -18.71
N PHE A 70 0.51 -3.82 -18.44
CA PHE A 70 1.29 -4.70 -19.32
C PHE A 70 0.69 -4.81 -20.74
N PHE A 71 -0.63 -4.75 -20.87
CA PHE A 71 -1.29 -4.76 -22.18
C PHE A 71 -1.09 -3.45 -22.94
N PHE A 72 -1.08 -2.29 -22.26
CA PHE A 72 -0.89 -0.98 -22.88
C PHE A 72 0.58 -0.68 -23.24
N GLU A 73 1.55 -1.12 -22.44
CA GLU A 73 2.99 -0.91 -22.72
C GLU A 73 3.50 -1.70 -23.93
N ASN A 74 2.84 -2.81 -24.29
CA ASN A 74 3.20 -3.64 -25.46
C ASN A 74 2.44 -3.26 -26.75
N LEU A 75 1.74 -2.13 -26.78
CA LEU A 75 0.96 -1.66 -27.93
C LEU A 75 1.51 -0.37 -28.60
N LEU A 76 2.73 0.05 -28.23
CA LEU A 76 3.49 1.14 -28.87
C LEU A 76 4.78 0.59 -29.49
#